data_AF-A0A1S2MD08-F1
#
_entry.id   AF-A0A1S2MD08-F1
#
_cell.length_a   1.000
_cell.length_b   1.000
_cell.length_c   1.000
_cell.angle_alpha   90.00
_cell.angle_beta   90.00
_cell.angle_gamma   90.00
#
_symmetry.space_group_name_H-M   'P 1'
#
loop_
_entity.id
_entity.type
_entity.pdbx_description
1 polymer ?
#
loop_
_entity_poly.entity_id
_entity_poly.type
_entity_poly.pdbx_seq_one_letter_code
_entity_poly.pdbx_strand_id
1 'polypeptide(L)'
;MNRFAYYSEDPEQVEEYVKSILPFISDIREFELFYIEQTPYIEVIEKSNSLHRRVFYSRKEFEASKKNSYRQFVKKLRYTFILRDDTLNEVWLNTSTKMIETLNILHMLGIKDFHHYRNKATYKATNLVPNHDFNVLVEDVDENKLFVAKFRFPYACKRIKAVEYIQQFGYLKPYATKFEYGEDITYFDKNSIREAEAYEYATNNLFLFEDDAINLKTAMMIIEEVAKLSGGDVDIVLISP
;
A
#
# COMPACT_ATOMS: atom_id res chain seq x y z
N MET A 1 -21.69 -0.58 -2.32
CA MET A 1 -20.77 -1.61 -1.83
C MET A 1 -20.16 -2.31 -3.04
N ASN A 2 -18.92 -1.97 -3.38
CA ASN A 2 -18.19 -2.62 -4.46
C ASN A 2 -17.37 -3.78 -3.88
N ARG A 3 -17.24 -4.85 -4.67
CA ARG A 3 -16.35 -5.97 -4.36
C ARG A 3 -15.36 -6.14 -5.49
N PHE A 4 -14.10 -5.98 -5.14
CA PHE A 4 -12.95 -6.22 -6.01
C PHE A 4 -12.40 -7.58 -5.65
N ALA A 5 -12.18 -8.43 -6.65
CA ALA A 5 -11.65 -9.76 -6.41
C ALA A 5 -10.69 -10.12 -7.53
N TYR A 6 -9.47 -10.47 -7.13
CA TYR A 6 -8.41 -10.79 -8.06
C TYR A 6 -7.61 -11.98 -7.57
N TYR A 7 -7.48 -12.96 -8.45
CA TYR A 7 -6.72 -14.16 -8.21
C TYR A 7 -5.62 -14.24 -9.26
N SER A 8 -4.38 -14.21 -8.79
CA SER A 8 -3.23 -14.69 -9.53
C SER A 8 -2.41 -15.60 -8.62
N GLU A 9 -1.71 -16.56 -9.20
CA GLU A 9 -0.68 -17.33 -8.50
C GLU A 9 0.66 -16.59 -8.50
N ASP A 10 0.79 -15.60 -9.38
CA ASP A 10 1.91 -14.68 -9.46
C ASP A 10 1.71 -13.51 -8.48
N PRO A 11 2.53 -13.42 -7.42
CA PRO A 11 2.40 -12.37 -6.41
C PRO A 11 2.60 -10.95 -6.94
N GLU A 12 3.46 -10.75 -7.94
CA GLU A 12 3.73 -9.42 -8.52
C GLU A 12 2.48 -8.88 -9.21
N GLN A 13 1.76 -9.72 -9.94
CA GLN A 13 0.48 -9.35 -10.56
C GLN A 13 -0.60 -8.98 -9.54
N VAL A 14 -0.56 -9.57 -8.33
CA VAL A 14 -1.49 -9.22 -7.25
C VAL A 14 -1.17 -7.82 -6.73
N GLU A 15 0.10 -7.48 -6.56
CA GLU A 15 0.53 -6.14 -6.17
C GLU A 15 0.15 -5.08 -7.23
N GLU A 16 0.45 -5.34 -8.51
CA GLU A 16 0.06 -4.48 -9.62
C GLU A 16 -1.45 -4.26 -9.70
N TYR A 17 -2.23 -5.34 -9.47
CA TYR A 17 -3.68 -5.23 -9.40
C TYR A 17 -4.11 -4.29 -8.28
N VAL A 18 -3.56 -4.43 -7.07
CA VAL A 18 -3.88 -3.53 -5.95
C VAL A 18 -3.55 -2.10 -6.33
N LYS A 19 -2.36 -1.83 -6.88
CA LYS A 19 -1.95 -0.50 -7.34
C LYS A 19 -2.97 0.09 -8.34
N SER A 20 -3.47 -0.73 -9.27
CA SER A 20 -4.45 -0.31 -10.28
C SER A 20 -5.83 0.07 -9.73
N ILE A 21 -6.22 -0.50 -8.58
CA ILE A 21 -7.54 -0.25 -7.98
C ILE A 21 -7.54 0.83 -6.90
N LEU A 22 -6.36 1.34 -6.49
CA LEU A 22 -6.26 2.40 -5.47
C LEU A 22 -7.12 3.64 -5.76
N PRO A 23 -7.36 4.09 -7.01
CA PRO A 23 -8.27 5.20 -7.29
C PRO A 23 -9.73 4.94 -6.93
N PHE A 24 -10.12 3.67 -6.69
CA PHE A 24 -11.51 3.25 -6.46
C PHE A 24 -11.78 2.78 -5.03
N ILE A 25 -10.76 2.76 -4.15
CA ILE A 25 -10.88 2.35 -2.76
C ILE A 25 -10.41 3.47 -1.84
N SER A 26 -10.99 3.54 -0.64
CA SER A 26 -10.59 4.49 0.39
C SER A 26 -9.62 3.86 1.41
N ASP A 27 -9.42 4.51 2.55
CA ASP A 27 -8.57 4.01 3.62
C ASP A 27 -9.03 2.64 4.11
N ILE A 28 -8.10 1.68 4.11
CA ILE A 28 -8.36 0.36 4.65
C ILE A 28 -8.44 0.43 6.18
N ARG A 29 -9.62 0.08 6.71
CA ARG A 29 -9.90 0.05 8.15
C ARG A 29 -9.85 -1.35 8.75
N GLU A 30 -9.99 -2.37 7.91
CA GLU A 30 -9.89 -3.76 8.33
C GLU A 30 -9.08 -4.58 7.34
N PHE A 31 -8.36 -5.58 7.87
CA PHE A 31 -7.83 -6.65 7.04
C PHE A 31 -7.98 -8.01 7.72
N GLU A 32 -8.21 -9.01 6.90
CA GLU A 32 -8.24 -10.42 7.31
C GLU A 32 -7.26 -11.19 6.45
N LEU A 33 -6.56 -12.13 7.09
CA LEU A 33 -5.62 -13.03 6.45
C LEU A 33 -5.87 -14.45 6.93
N PHE A 34 -5.84 -15.40 6.01
CA PHE A 34 -6.04 -16.82 6.24
C PHE A 34 -4.90 -17.61 5.58
N TYR A 35 -4.46 -18.67 6.23
CA TYR A 35 -3.65 -19.67 5.56
C TYR A 35 -4.45 -20.29 4.41
N ILE A 36 -3.82 -20.52 3.25
CA ILE A 36 -4.47 -20.99 2.02
C ILE A 36 -5.37 -22.21 2.28
N GLU A 37 -4.94 -23.14 3.13
CA GLU A 37 -5.71 -24.36 3.44
C GLU A 37 -6.89 -24.13 4.39
N GLN A 38 -6.89 -23.02 5.13
CA GLN A 38 -7.85 -22.68 6.16
C GLN A 38 -8.82 -21.57 5.74
N THR A 39 -8.71 -21.05 4.52
CA THR A 39 -9.65 -20.02 4.05
C THR A 39 -11.08 -20.54 4.11
N PRO A 40 -12.01 -19.80 4.78
CA PRO A 40 -13.40 -20.18 4.83
C PRO A 40 -14.13 -19.82 3.55
N TYR A 41 -13.47 -19.21 2.55
CA TYR A 41 -14.11 -18.68 1.36
C TYR A 41 -13.81 -19.52 0.13
N ILE A 42 -14.79 -19.56 -0.76
CA ILE A 42 -14.67 -20.21 -2.06
C ILE A 42 -15.32 -19.34 -3.13
N GLU A 43 -14.64 -19.22 -4.25
CA GLU A 43 -15.21 -18.62 -5.46
C GLU A 43 -16.02 -19.67 -6.22
N VAL A 44 -17.19 -19.27 -6.70
CA VAL A 44 -18.08 -20.10 -7.49
C VAL A 44 -18.39 -19.34 -8.76
N ILE A 45 -18.27 -20.00 -9.91
CA ILE A 45 -18.73 -19.45 -11.18
C ILE A 45 -20.19 -19.88 -11.35
N GLU A 46 -21.11 -18.93 -11.17
CA GLU A 46 -22.53 -19.14 -11.45
C GLU A 46 -22.78 -18.95 -12.94
N LYS A 47 -23.37 -19.96 -13.58
CA LYS A 47 -23.88 -19.86 -14.96
C LYS A 47 -25.26 -19.24 -14.92
N SER A 48 -25.39 -18.01 -15.39
CA SER A 48 -26.68 -17.33 -15.55
C SER A 48 -26.93 -17.06 -17.03
N ASN A 49 -27.78 -17.89 -17.66
CA ASN A 49 -28.30 -17.80 -19.02
C ASN A 49 -27.24 -17.75 -20.16
N SER A 50 -26.30 -16.81 -20.14
CA SER A 50 -25.17 -16.66 -21.08
C SER A 50 -23.93 -15.97 -20.48
N LEU A 51 -24.01 -15.49 -19.23
CA LEU A 51 -22.92 -14.81 -18.53
C LEU A 51 -22.41 -15.66 -17.36
N HIS A 52 -21.09 -15.73 -17.23
CA HIS A 52 -20.44 -16.35 -16.08
C HIS A 52 -20.25 -15.26 -15.02
N ARG A 53 -21.03 -15.33 -13.94
CA ARG A 53 -20.85 -14.43 -12.81
C ARG A 53 -20.01 -15.15 -11.75
N ARG A 54 -18.89 -14.53 -11.36
CA ARG A 54 -18.11 -14.98 -10.21
C ARG A 54 -18.80 -14.50 -8.95
N VAL A 55 -19.16 -15.43 -8.07
CA VAL A 55 -19.87 -15.15 -6.82
C VAL A 55 -19.12 -15.82 -5.67
N PHE A 56 -19.03 -15.11 -4.55
CA PHE A 56 -18.26 -15.52 -3.38
C PHE A 56 -19.20 -16.03 -2.30
N TYR A 57 -18.80 -17.14 -1.70
CA TYR A 57 -19.52 -17.71 -0.57
C TYR A 57 -18.52 -18.07 0.52
N SER A 58 -18.90 -17.81 1.77
CA SER A 58 -18.36 -18.62 2.85
C SER A 58 -18.69 -20.09 2.59
N ARG A 59 -17.86 -21.00 3.09
CA ARG A 59 -18.04 -22.45 2.94
C ARG A 59 -19.42 -22.87 3.43
N LYS A 60 -19.92 -22.23 4.50
CA LYS A 60 -21.27 -22.46 5.05
C LYS A 60 -22.37 -22.02 4.08
N GLU A 61 -22.26 -20.83 3.49
CA GLU A 61 -23.25 -20.34 2.51
C GLU A 61 -23.24 -21.17 1.23
N PHE A 62 -22.06 -21.60 0.77
CA PHE A 62 -21.97 -22.44 -0.41
C PHE A 62 -22.62 -23.80 -0.19
N GLU A 63 -22.29 -24.49 0.91
CA GLU A 63 -22.88 -25.78 1.24
C GLU A 63 -24.40 -25.68 1.44
N ALA A 64 -24.89 -24.57 2.00
CA ALA A 64 -26.32 -24.27 2.05
C ALA A 64 -26.91 -24.08 0.64
N SER A 65 -26.18 -23.43 -0.27
CA SER A 65 -26.66 -23.13 -1.62
C SER A 65 -26.62 -24.30 -2.60
N LYS A 66 -25.75 -25.29 -2.40
CA LYS A 66 -25.72 -26.54 -3.17
C LYS A 66 -27.07 -27.27 -3.16
N LYS A 67 -27.88 -27.07 -2.12
CA LYS A 67 -29.23 -27.64 -2.01
C LYS A 67 -30.23 -27.08 -3.04
N ASN A 68 -29.93 -25.94 -3.69
CA ASN A 68 -30.83 -25.23 -4.62
C ASN A 68 -30.37 -25.24 -6.10
N SER A 69 -29.56 -26.24 -6.50
CA SER A 69 -29.40 -26.79 -7.87
C SER A 69 -29.08 -25.92 -9.10
N TYR A 70 -28.70 -24.63 -9.00
CA TYR A 70 -28.25 -23.85 -10.18
C TYR A 70 -26.75 -23.52 -10.25
N ARG A 71 -25.93 -24.07 -9.34
CA ARG A 71 -24.52 -23.66 -9.19
C ARG A 71 -23.59 -24.82 -9.53
N GLN A 72 -22.94 -24.72 -10.70
CA GLN A 72 -21.89 -25.66 -11.09
C GLN A 72 -20.55 -25.22 -10.48
N PHE A 73 -19.93 -26.11 -9.71
CA PHE A 73 -18.59 -25.92 -9.17
C PHE A 73 -17.57 -26.06 -10.31
N VAL A 74 -16.75 -25.03 -10.56
CA VAL A 74 -15.80 -25.02 -11.70
C VAL A 74 -14.35 -25.12 -11.23
N LYS A 75 -13.95 -24.44 -10.14
CA LYS A 75 -12.59 -24.55 -9.55
C LYS A 75 -12.59 -23.95 -8.13
N LYS A 76 -11.87 -24.54 -7.18
CA LYS A 76 -11.67 -23.95 -5.85
C LYS A 76 -10.52 -22.93 -5.91
N LEU A 77 -10.84 -21.65 -6.08
CA LEU A 77 -9.88 -20.57 -5.85
C LEU A 77 -9.89 -20.20 -4.36
N ARG A 78 -8.70 -19.98 -3.80
CA ARG A 78 -8.50 -19.80 -2.36
C ARG A 78 -8.06 -18.35 -2.13
N TYR A 79 -9.00 -17.50 -1.75
CA TYR A 79 -8.69 -16.15 -1.30
C TYR A 79 -8.25 -16.20 0.14
N THR A 80 -7.14 -15.56 0.42
CA THR A 80 -6.50 -15.61 1.74
C THR A 80 -6.42 -14.25 2.37
N PHE A 81 -6.59 -13.17 1.61
CA PHE A 81 -6.37 -11.82 2.10
C PHE A 81 -7.50 -10.91 1.67
N ILE A 82 -8.12 -10.27 2.66
CA ILE A 82 -9.32 -9.47 2.47
C ILE A 82 -9.07 -8.12 3.12
N LEU A 83 -9.27 -7.05 2.36
CA LEU A 83 -9.16 -5.68 2.82
C LEU A 83 -10.54 -5.06 2.79
N ARG A 84 -10.88 -4.26 3.80
CA ARG A 84 -12.12 -3.47 3.82
C ARG A 84 -11.81 -2.02 4.09
N ASP A 85 -12.38 -1.16 3.24
CA ASP A 85 -12.24 0.28 3.36
C ASP A 85 -13.36 0.91 4.20
N ASP A 86 -13.23 2.20 4.55
CA ASP A 86 -14.26 2.92 5.33
C ASP A 86 -15.57 3.20 4.57
N THR A 87 -15.63 2.89 3.27
CA THR A 87 -16.84 2.94 2.44
C THR A 87 -17.49 1.57 2.23
N LEU A 88 -17.05 0.57 2.99
CA LEU A 88 -17.52 -0.82 2.95
C LEU A 88 -17.18 -1.57 1.64
N ASN A 89 -16.24 -1.06 0.83
CA ASN A 89 -15.73 -1.87 -0.27
C ASN A 89 -14.87 -3.00 0.28
N GLU A 90 -14.86 -4.13 -0.44
CA GLU A 90 -14.03 -5.28 -0.09
C GLU A 90 -13.10 -5.62 -1.24
N VAL A 91 -11.82 -5.83 -0.94
CA VAL A 91 -10.82 -6.32 -1.88
C VAL A 91 -10.38 -7.71 -1.46
N TRP A 92 -10.52 -8.67 -2.35
CA TRP A 92 -10.25 -10.08 -2.12
C TRP A 92 -9.07 -10.51 -2.97
N LEU A 93 -7.99 -10.95 -2.31
CA LEU A 93 -6.71 -11.27 -2.94
C LEU A 93 -6.24 -12.68 -2.57
N ASN A 94 -5.54 -13.31 -3.51
CA ASN A 94 -4.74 -14.49 -3.24
C ASN A 94 -3.31 -14.04 -2.92
N THR A 95 -2.87 -14.20 -1.68
CA THR A 95 -1.48 -13.90 -1.28
C THR A 95 -1.03 -14.88 -0.20
N SER A 96 0.27 -15.08 -0.05
CA SER A 96 0.81 -15.94 1.00
C SER A 96 1.03 -15.13 2.28
N THR A 97 0.67 -15.70 3.43
CA THR A 97 0.83 -15.03 4.73
C THR A 97 2.29 -14.73 5.14
N LYS A 98 3.26 -15.24 4.38
CA LYS A 98 4.70 -15.09 4.63
C LYS A 98 5.44 -14.31 3.54
N MET A 99 4.72 -13.84 2.53
CA MET A 99 5.30 -13.26 1.32
C MET A 99 5.61 -11.77 1.50
N ILE A 100 6.66 -11.31 0.83
CA ILE A 100 7.09 -9.90 0.82
C ILE A 100 6.01 -9.03 0.16
N GLU A 101 5.23 -9.59 -0.74
CA GLU A 101 4.17 -8.94 -1.49
C GLU A 101 2.98 -8.60 -0.58
N THR A 102 2.70 -9.41 0.45
CA THR A 102 1.75 -9.02 1.50
C THR A 102 2.27 -7.80 2.28
N LEU A 103 3.58 -7.74 2.54
CA LEU A 103 4.21 -6.58 3.19
C LEU A 103 4.08 -5.33 2.30
N ASN A 104 4.37 -5.47 1.01
CA ASN A 104 4.24 -4.40 0.01
C ASN A 104 2.81 -3.89 -0.06
N ILE A 105 1.83 -4.78 -0.23
CA ILE A 105 0.41 -4.39 -0.29
C ILE A 105 -0.01 -3.66 1.00
N LEU A 106 0.35 -4.18 2.18
CA LEU A 106 0.00 -3.52 3.45
C LEU A 106 0.64 -2.14 3.56
N HIS A 107 1.93 -2.00 3.24
CA HIS A 107 2.62 -0.71 3.28
C HIS A 107 2.16 0.27 2.21
N MET A 108 1.81 -0.21 1.01
CA MET A 108 1.20 0.57 -0.07
C MET A 108 -0.11 1.19 0.40
N LEU A 109 -0.89 0.45 1.19
CA LEU A 109 -2.16 0.88 1.77
C LEU A 109 -1.99 1.65 3.09
N GLY A 110 -0.77 2.00 3.48
CA GLY A 110 -0.47 2.75 4.70
C GLY A 110 -0.58 1.96 6.01
N ILE A 111 -0.77 0.64 5.95
CA ILE A 111 -0.82 -0.22 7.14
C ILE A 111 0.63 -0.55 7.53
N LYS A 112 1.21 0.22 8.45
CA LYS A 112 2.62 0.08 8.88
C LYS A 112 2.79 -0.86 10.08
N ASP A 113 1.81 -0.91 10.97
CA ASP A 113 1.89 -1.64 12.23
C ASP A 113 1.16 -3.00 12.14
N PHE A 114 1.84 -4.01 11.59
CA PHE A 114 1.20 -5.32 11.37
C PHE A 114 2.05 -6.54 11.71
N HIS A 115 3.24 -6.39 12.31
CA HIS A 115 4.21 -7.47 12.56
C HIS A 115 3.67 -8.75 13.25
N HIS A 116 2.50 -8.70 13.87
CA HIS A 116 1.89 -9.81 14.61
C HIS A 116 1.27 -10.92 13.75
N TYR A 117 1.23 -10.80 12.41
CA TYR A 117 0.54 -11.76 11.54
C TYR A 117 1.39 -12.96 11.07
N ARG A 118 2.72 -12.81 10.95
CA ARG A 118 3.61 -13.76 10.22
C ARG A 118 3.54 -15.22 10.70
N ASN A 119 3.19 -15.43 11.96
CA ASN A 119 3.13 -16.76 12.59
C ASN A 119 1.70 -17.26 12.84
N LYS A 120 0.68 -16.56 12.32
CA LYS A 120 -0.72 -16.90 12.60
C LYS A 120 -1.36 -17.58 11.40
N ALA A 121 -2.12 -18.64 11.68
CA ALA A 121 -2.88 -19.35 10.66
C ALA A 121 -4.07 -18.52 10.16
N THR A 122 -4.63 -17.67 11.03
CA THR A 122 -5.60 -16.63 10.67
C THR A 122 -5.27 -15.36 11.45
N TYR A 123 -5.50 -14.21 10.83
CA TYR A 123 -5.30 -12.91 11.47
C TYR A 123 -6.40 -11.96 11.03
N LYS A 124 -6.85 -11.13 11.97
CA LYS A 124 -7.80 -10.05 11.70
C LYS A 124 -7.34 -8.82 12.45
N ALA A 125 -7.31 -7.68 11.77
CA ALA A 125 -7.15 -6.37 12.36
C ALA A 125 -8.31 -5.47 11.94
N THR A 126 -8.73 -4.61 12.86
CA THR A 126 -9.88 -3.70 12.73
C THR A 126 -9.52 -2.35 13.31
N ASN A 127 -10.24 -1.30 12.91
CA ASN A 127 -9.97 0.08 13.33
C ASN A 127 -8.54 0.53 12.96
N LEU A 128 -8.07 0.08 11.80
CA LEU A 128 -6.78 0.48 11.28
C LEU A 128 -6.78 1.97 10.95
N VAL A 129 -5.64 2.60 11.18
CA VAL A 129 -5.37 3.99 10.83
C VAL A 129 -4.22 3.97 9.84
N PRO A 130 -4.50 3.95 8.52
CA PRO A 130 -3.48 4.07 7.50
C PRO A 130 -2.63 5.32 7.70
N ASN A 131 -1.32 5.18 7.49
CA ASN A 131 -0.37 6.27 7.41
C ASN A 131 0.20 6.30 5.98
N HIS A 132 -0.10 7.38 5.25
CA HIS A 132 0.38 7.64 3.89
C HIS A 132 1.43 8.74 3.85
N ASP A 133 2.04 9.08 4.98
CA ASP A 133 3.07 10.10 5.07
C ASP A 133 4.26 9.74 4.16
N PHE A 134 4.85 10.77 3.59
CA PHE A 134 6.01 10.66 2.72
C PHE A 134 6.94 11.82 3.03
N ASN A 135 8.00 11.54 3.77
CA ASN A 135 9.00 12.53 4.16
C ASN A 135 10.22 12.40 3.25
N VAL A 136 10.70 13.55 2.79
CA VAL A 136 11.83 13.64 1.86
C VAL A 136 12.86 14.60 2.42
N LEU A 137 14.00 14.07 2.83
CA LEU A 137 15.20 14.83 3.12
C LEU A 137 15.87 15.16 1.79
N VAL A 138 15.97 16.46 1.49
CA VAL A 138 16.57 16.93 0.24
C VAL A 138 18.02 17.33 0.50
N GLU A 139 18.93 16.85 -0.34
CA GLU A 139 20.34 17.21 -0.33
C GLU A 139 20.78 17.83 -1.65
N ASP A 140 21.89 18.55 -1.60
CA ASP A 140 22.61 19.01 -2.80
C ASP A 140 23.69 18.00 -3.23
N VAL A 141 24.38 18.33 -4.32
CA VAL A 141 25.46 17.54 -4.92
C VAL A 141 26.68 17.35 -4.02
N ASP A 142 26.85 18.23 -3.02
CA ASP A 142 27.91 18.19 -2.03
C ASP A 142 27.46 17.47 -0.75
N GLU A 143 26.32 16.75 -0.81
CA GLU A 143 25.68 16.01 0.28
C GLU A 143 25.18 16.91 1.44
N ASN A 144 25.11 18.23 1.24
CA ASN A 144 24.58 19.14 2.25
C ASN A 144 23.07 19.01 2.32
N LYS A 145 22.55 18.83 3.54
CA LYS A 145 21.11 18.71 3.79
C LYS A 145 20.46 20.08 3.74
N LEU A 146 19.54 20.27 2.80
CA LEU A 146 18.91 21.56 2.54
C LEU A 146 17.64 21.75 3.39
N PHE A 147 16.71 20.79 3.31
CA PHE A 147 15.44 20.82 4.03
C PHE A 147 14.80 19.43 4.10
N VAL A 148 13.80 19.29 4.98
CA VAL A 148 12.90 18.14 5.00
C VAL A 148 11.52 18.56 4.53
N ALA A 149 11.02 17.93 3.48
CA ALA A 149 9.66 18.06 3.01
C ALA A 149 8.79 16.95 3.60
N LYS A 150 7.77 17.32 4.37
CA LYS A 150 6.85 16.39 5.03
C LYS A 150 5.53 16.38 4.29
N PHE A 151 5.34 15.43 3.38
CA PHE A 151 4.09 15.30 2.63
C PHE A 151 3.05 14.53 3.43
N ARG A 152 1.80 14.98 3.33
CA ARG A 152 0.62 14.32 3.90
C ARG A 152 -0.40 14.06 2.81
N PHE A 153 -0.89 12.82 2.77
CA PHE A 153 -1.85 12.38 1.78
C PHE A 153 -3.09 11.79 2.43
N PRO A 154 -4.29 12.12 1.93
CA PRO A 154 -5.52 11.52 2.42
C PRO A 154 -5.68 10.06 1.99
N TYR A 155 -5.01 9.63 0.91
CA TYR A 155 -5.15 8.29 0.34
C TYR A 155 -3.85 7.78 -0.28
N ALA A 156 -3.68 6.45 -0.30
CA ALA A 156 -2.54 5.76 -0.90
C ALA A 156 -2.29 6.13 -2.37
N CYS A 157 -3.35 6.27 -3.18
CA CYS A 157 -3.19 6.63 -4.61
C CYS A 157 -2.55 8.01 -4.80
N LYS A 158 -2.79 8.96 -3.89
CA LYS A 158 -2.21 10.31 -3.93
C LYS A 158 -0.73 10.28 -3.58
N ARG A 159 -0.35 9.50 -2.54
CA ARG A 159 1.05 9.25 -2.18
C ARG A 159 1.83 8.68 -3.37
N ILE A 160 1.32 7.62 -3.99
CA ILE A 160 2.00 6.98 -5.14
C ILE A 160 2.22 7.98 -6.28
N LYS A 161 1.20 8.79 -6.58
CA LYS A 161 1.31 9.82 -7.60
C LYS A 161 2.39 10.85 -7.28
N ALA A 162 2.58 11.21 -6.02
CA ALA A 162 3.65 12.11 -5.59
C ALA A 162 5.04 11.49 -5.79
N VAL A 163 5.20 10.20 -5.46
CA VAL A 163 6.44 9.46 -5.71
C VAL A 163 6.76 9.40 -7.20
N GLU A 164 5.76 9.12 -8.04
CA GLU A 164 5.92 9.08 -9.51
C GLU A 164 6.28 10.46 -10.10
N TYR A 165 5.83 11.57 -9.48
CA TYR A 165 6.21 12.90 -9.91
C TYR A 165 7.59 13.32 -9.42
N ILE A 166 7.94 13.06 -8.16
CA ILE A 166 9.24 13.50 -7.62
C ILE A 166 10.41 12.78 -8.31
N GLN A 167 10.22 11.50 -8.67
CA GLN A 167 11.22 10.70 -9.39
C GLN A 167 11.51 11.20 -10.81
N GLN A 168 10.71 12.13 -11.36
CA GLN A 168 11.01 12.76 -12.66
C GLN A 168 12.09 13.83 -12.55
N PHE A 169 12.44 14.27 -11.34
CA PHE A 169 13.40 15.34 -11.08
C PHE A 169 14.72 14.85 -10.48
N GLY A 170 14.80 13.56 -10.11
CA GLY A 170 15.96 13.05 -9.40
C GLY A 170 15.77 11.67 -8.80
N TYR A 171 16.71 11.33 -7.92
CA TYR A 171 16.87 10.00 -7.34
C TYR A 171 16.31 9.98 -5.92
N LEU A 172 15.37 9.08 -5.68
CA LEU A 172 14.77 8.85 -4.37
C LEU A 172 15.38 7.58 -3.75
N LYS A 173 16.01 7.73 -2.58
CA LYS A 173 16.57 6.62 -1.81
C LYS A 173 15.77 6.45 -0.51
N PRO A 174 14.91 5.44 -0.39
CA PRO A 174 14.13 5.19 0.81
C PRO A 174 15.00 4.70 1.97
N TYR A 175 14.61 5.09 3.19
CA TYR A 175 15.12 4.52 4.44
C TYR A 175 14.13 3.46 4.96
N ALA A 176 14.23 2.26 4.38
CA ALA A 176 13.36 1.12 4.68
C ALA A 176 13.66 0.48 6.05
N THR A 177 14.87 0.61 6.58
CA THR A 177 15.24 0.07 7.89
C THR A 177 15.93 1.11 8.76
N LYS A 178 15.81 0.98 10.08
CA LYS A 178 16.44 1.91 11.04
C LYS A 178 17.95 2.07 10.85
N PHE A 179 18.63 1.05 10.33
CA PHE A 179 20.08 1.08 10.10
C PHE A 179 20.49 1.97 8.93
N GLU A 180 19.61 2.17 7.95
CA GLU A 180 19.91 2.98 6.76
C GLU A 180 19.96 4.48 7.05
N TYR A 181 19.34 4.93 8.13
CA TYR A 181 19.28 6.36 8.48
C TYR A 181 20.64 6.94 8.84
N GLY A 182 21.56 6.16 9.42
CA GLY A 182 22.85 6.69 9.88
C GLY A 182 22.70 7.96 10.74
N GLU A 183 23.39 9.04 10.34
CA GLU A 183 23.31 10.35 10.98
C GLU A 183 22.04 11.14 10.60
N ASP A 184 21.44 10.81 9.45
CA ASP A 184 20.24 11.48 8.94
C ASP A 184 19.00 11.23 9.82
N ILE A 185 19.06 10.26 10.73
CA ILE A 185 18.01 9.96 11.70
C ILE A 185 17.56 11.20 12.49
N THR A 186 18.44 12.19 12.65
CA THR A 186 18.19 13.42 13.40
C THR A 186 17.25 14.40 12.69
N TYR A 187 17.08 14.27 11.36
CA TYR A 187 16.21 15.14 10.57
C TYR A 187 14.74 14.68 10.55
N PHE A 188 14.46 13.46 11.00
CA PHE A 188 13.12 12.88 10.97
C PHE A 188 12.46 12.85 12.34
N ASP A 189 11.13 12.96 12.36
CA ASP A 189 10.36 12.83 13.58
C ASP A 189 10.49 11.41 14.13
N LYS A 190 10.72 11.26 15.44
CA LYS A 190 10.93 9.93 16.06
C LYS A 190 9.82 8.92 15.77
N ASN A 191 8.59 9.40 15.59
CA ASN A 191 7.42 8.56 15.33
C ASN A 191 7.31 8.09 13.86
N SER A 192 8.05 8.69 12.93
CA SER A 192 8.10 8.23 11.53
C SER A 192 9.18 7.17 11.31
N ILE A 193 10.10 6.97 12.26
CA ILE A 193 11.16 5.97 12.16
C ILE A 193 10.59 4.59 12.46
N ARG A 194 10.69 3.69 11.48
CA ARG A 194 10.18 2.31 11.57
C ARG A 194 11.34 1.31 11.60
N GLU A 195 11.09 0.12 12.15
CA GLU A 195 12.09 -0.95 12.19
C GLU A 195 12.33 -1.55 10.79
N ALA A 196 11.24 -1.79 10.05
CA ALA A 196 11.28 -2.32 8.70
C ALA A 196 10.04 -1.90 7.90
N GLU A 197 10.27 -1.33 6.72
CA GLU A 197 9.26 -1.02 5.71
C GLU A 197 9.58 -1.70 4.37
N ALA A 198 8.59 -1.78 3.50
CA ALA A 198 8.81 -2.14 2.11
C ALA A 198 9.48 -0.97 1.42
N TYR A 199 10.52 -1.24 0.64
CA TYR A 199 11.41 -0.22 0.07
C TYR A 199 10.64 0.85 -0.72
N GLU A 200 9.77 0.45 -1.64
CA GLU A 200 8.94 1.36 -2.46
C GLU A 200 7.93 2.19 -1.67
N TYR A 201 7.58 1.73 -0.47
CA TYR A 201 6.53 2.30 0.36
C TYR A 201 7.07 2.91 1.66
N ALA A 202 8.37 3.15 1.75
CA ALA A 202 8.99 3.75 2.93
C ALA A 202 8.45 5.15 3.22
N THR A 203 8.33 5.45 4.52
CA THR A 203 7.81 6.73 5.01
C THR A 203 8.87 7.82 4.85
N ASN A 204 10.12 7.54 5.17
CA ASN A 204 11.22 8.51 5.10
C ASN A 204 12.18 8.16 3.95
N ASN A 205 12.63 9.19 3.25
CA ASN A 205 13.42 9.06 2.03
C ASN A 205 14.46 10.18 1.97
N LEU A 206 15.59 9.89 1.34
CA LEU A 206 16.56 10.87 0.87
C LEU A 206 16.28 11.15 -0.61
N PHE A 207 16.46 12.40 -1.03
CA PHE A 207 16.28 12.80 -2.41
C PHE A 207 17.42 13.70 -2.87
N LEU A 208 17.98 13.34 -4.03
CA LEU A 208 18.99 14.10 -4.74
C LEU A 208 18.44 14.47 -6.11
N PHE A 209 18.44 15.75 -6.44
CA PHE A 209 18.06 16.22 -7.77
C PHE A 209 19.06 15.73 -8.82
N GLU A 210 18.58 15.41 -10.02
CA GLU A 210 19.46 15.04 -11.14
C GLU A 210 20.17 16.25 -11.75
N ASP A 211 19.56 17.45 -11.65
CA ASP A 211 20.16 18.70 -12.13
C ASP A 211 20.91 19.42 -10.99
N ASP A 212 22.23 19.40 -11.08
CA ASP A 212 23.18 20.05 -10.16
C ASP A 212 22.98 21.57 -10.04
N ALA A 213 22.29 22.21 -10.99
CA ALA A 213 22.02 23.65 -10.96
C ALA A 213 20.79 24.04 -10.11
N ILE A 214 20.09 23.06 -9.50
CA ILE A 214 18.90 23.33 -8.69
C ILE A 214 19.30 23.98 -7.37
N ASN A 215 18.99 25.27 -7.26
CA ASN A 215 19.11 26.01 -6.00
C ASN A 215 17.94 25.71 -5.05
N LEU A 216 18.12 26.05 -3.77
CA LEU A 216 17.13 25.88 -2.70
C LEU A 216 15.72 26.37 -3.07
N LYS A 217 15.60 27.55 -3.67
CA LYS A 217 14.29 28.12 -4.03
C LYS A 217 13.60 27.30 -5.11
N THR A 218 14.33 26.89 -6.14
CA THR A 218 13.79 26.03 -7.20
C THR A 218 13.41 24.66 -6.66
N ALA A 219 14.24 24.05 -5.80
CA ALA A 219 13.95 22.79 -5.13
C ALA A 219 12.63 22.85 -4.35
N MET A 220 12.44 23.88 -3.52
CA MET A 220 11.20 24.08 -2.77
C MET A 220 9.99 24.23 -3.69
N MET A 221 10.10 25.03 -4.76
CA MET A 221 9.00 25.19 -5.73
C MET A 221 8.61 23.89 -6.42
N ILE A 222 9.58 23.04 -6.77
CA ILE A 222 9.31 21.73 -7.37
C ILE A 222 8.55 20.84 -6.37
N ILE A 223 9.02 20.77 -5.13
CA ILE A 223 8.40 19.97 -4.06
C ILE A 223 6.96 20.42 -3.78
N GLU A 224 6.71 21.74 -3.72
CA GLU A 224 5.38 22.31 -3.54
C GLU A 224 4.44 21.97 -4.72
N GLU A 225 4.93 22.07 -5.96
CA GLU A 225 4.12 21.72 -7.14
C GLU A 225 3.84 20.21 -7.20
N VAL A 226 4.78 19.35 -6.79
CA VAL A 226 4.55 17.90 -6.63
C VAL A 226 3.40 17.63 -5.65
N ALA A 227 3.41 18.27 -4.47
CA ALA A 227 2.32 18.11 -3.48
C ALA A 227 0.96 18.50 -4.07
N LYS A 228 0.91 19.66 -4.73
CA LYS A 228 -0.31 20.18 -5.36
C LYS A 228 -0.83 19.27 -6.47
N LEU A 229 0.02 18.80 -7.40
CA LEU A 229 -0.38 17.95 -8.52
C LEU A 229 -0.78 16.53 -8.07
N SER A 230 -0.17 16.05 -6.99
CA SER A 230 -0.51 14.75 -6.38
C SER A 230 -1.75 14.82 -5.51
N GLY A 231 -2.17 16.02 -5.06
CA GLY A 231 -3.35 16.23 -4.24
C GLY A 231 -3.11 15.95 -2.76
N GLY A 232 -1.92 16.31 -2.27
CA GLY A 232 -1.57 16.32 -0.85
C GLY A 232 -1.08 17.69 -0.40
N ASP A 233 -0.73 17.77 0.87
CA ASP A 233 -0.13 18.95 1.49
C ASP A 233 1.34 18.67 1.79
N VAL A 234 2.18 19.71 1.82
CA VAL A 234 3.58 19.60 2.21
C VAL A 234 3.97 20.70 3.20
N ASP A 235 4.69 20.30 4.23
CA ASP A 235 5.36 21.20 5.17
C ASP A 235 6.87 21.14 4.94
N ILE A 236 7.50 22.27 4.65
CA ILE A 236 8.93 22.35 4.38
C ILE A 236 9.65 22.92 5.60
N VAL A 237 10.53 22.11 6.18
CA VAL A 237 11.36 22.48 7.32
C VAL A 237 12.79 22.72 6.85
N LEU A 238 13.20 23.98 6.81
CA LEU A 238 14.57 24.35 6.47
C LEU A 238 15.55 23.85 7.53
N ILE A 239 16.65 23.25 7.09
CA ILE A 239 17.73 22.85 7.97
C ILE A 239 18.64 24.06 8.14
N SER A 240 18.81 24.50 9.39
CA SER A 240 19.75 25.58 9.68
C SER A 240 21.18 25.05 9.59
N PRO A 241 22.11 25.79 8.96
CA PRO A 241 23.53 25.43 8.95
C PRO A 241 24.17 25.45 10.34
#